data_AF-A0A1Q7HHI7-F1
#
_entry.id   AF-A0A1Q7HHI7-F1
#
_cell.length_a   1.000
_cell.length_b   1.000
_cell.length_c   1.000
_cell.angle_alpha   90.00
_cell.angle_beta   90.00
_cell.angle_gamma   90.00
#
_symmetry.space_group_name_H-M   'P 1'
#
loop_
_entity.id
_entity.type
_entity.pdbx_description
1 polymer ?
#
loop_
_entity_poly.entity_id
_entity_poly.type
_entity_poly.pdbx_seq_one_letter_code
_entity_poly.pdbx_strand_id
1 'polypeptide(L)' 'MYAFHGGTRRDPRGNLVVAGGRVIHVVAEAGTMAEARARAYEGAERIEFEGKFYRSDIARQEVAVA' A
#
# COMPACT_ATOMS: atom_id res chain seq x y z
N MET A 1 -0.20 9.40 -6.01
CA MET A 1 -0.44 8.13 -5.28
C MET A 1 -0.39 7.03 -6.30
N TYR A 2 0.34 5.96 -5.99
CA TYR A 2 0.56 4.82 -6.87
C TYR A 2 0.27 3.53 -6.10
N ALA A 3 -0.28 2.54 -6.80
CA ALA A 3 -0.45 1.19 -6.28
C ALA A 3 0.33 0.24 -7.19
N PHE A 4 1.31 -0.45 -6.63
CA PHE A 4 2.12 -1.42 -7.35
C PHE A 4 1.66 -2.83 -7.00
N HIS A 5 1.45 -3.65 -8.03
CA HIS A 5 1.09 -5.05 -7.87
C HIS A 5 2.26 -5.85 -7.31
N GLY A 6 2.03 -6.53 -6.18
CA GLY A 6 2.88 -7.60 -5.67
C GLY A 6 2.29 -8.95 -6.04
N GLY A 7 1.88 -9.72 -5.04
CA GLY A 7 1.21 -11.02 -5.17
C GLY A 7 -0.25 -10.88 -5.59
N THR A 8 -0.49 -10.40 -6.82
CA THR A 8 -1.82 -10.37 -7.43
C THR A 8 -1.81 -11.04 -8.80
N ARG A 9 -2.96 -11.57 -9.22
CA ARG A 9 -3.17 -12.14 -10.55
C ARG A 9 -4.59 -11.82 -11.03
N ARG A 10 -4.83 -11.88 -12.34
CA ARG A 10 -6.19 -11.91 -12.88
C ARG A 10 -6.74 -13.34 -12.91
N ASP A 11 -7.94 -13.54 -12.39
CA ASP A 11 -8.67 -14.80 -12.53
C ASP A 11 -9.23 -14.98 -13.97
N PRO A 12 -9.81 -16.14 -14.32
CA PRO A 12 -10.40 -16.36 -15.65
C PRO A 12 -11.57 -15.41 -15.99
N ARG A 13 -12.19 -14.77 -15.00
CA ARG A 13 -13.25 -13.77 -15.16
C ARG A 13 -12.70 -12.35 -15.27
N GLY A 14 -11.37 -12.17 -15.18
CA GLY A 14 -10.68 -10.89 -15.26
C GLY A 14 -10.55 -10.15 -13.93
N ASN A 15 -11.05 -10.69 -12.82
CA ASN A 15 -10.98 -10.07 -11.50
C ASN A 15 -9.55 -10.07 -10.98
N LEU A 16 -9.16 -9.00 -10.29
CA LEU A 16 -7.89 -8.97 -9.58
C LEU A 16 -8.03 -9.74 -8.26
N VAL A 17 -7.21 -10.78 -8.07
CA VAL A 17 -7.25 -11.64 -6.88
C VAL A 17 -5.89 -11.70 -6.19
N VAL A 18 -5.92 -11.98 -4.88
CA VAL A 18 -4.72 -12.26 -4.07
C VAL A 18 -4.05 -13.55 -4.57
N ALA A 19 -2.74 -13.49 -4.79
CA ALA A 19 -1.94 -14.59 -5.36
C ALA A 19 -0.55 -14.71 -4.70
N GLY A 20 -0.37 -14.17 -3.51
CA GLY A 20 0.88 -14.23 -2.75
C GLY A 20 0.79 -13.48 -1.42
N GLY A 21 1.88 -13.49 -0.63
CA GLY A 21 1.87 -12.90 0.72
C GLY A 21 1.81 -11.36 0.74
N ARG A 22 2.69 -10.68 0.00
CA ARG A 22 2.69 -9.20 -0.11
C ARG A 22 1.88 -8.80 -1.33
N VAL A 23 0.68 -8.26 -1.15
CA VAL A 23 -0.32 -8.16 -2.22
C VAL A 23 -0.17 -6.88 -3.05
N ILE A 24 -0.26 -5.70 -2.43
CA ILE A 24 -0.13 -4.39 -3.09
C ILE A 24 0.82 -3.51 -2.26
N HIS A 25 1.63 -2.71 -2.96
CA HIS A 25 2.41 -1.64 -2.35
C HIS A 25 1.76 -0.29 -2.68
N VAL A 26 1.29 0.43 -1.65
CA VAL A 26 0.75 1.78 -1.81
C VAL A 26 1.86 2.79 -1.54
N VAL A 27 2.07 3.69 -2.49
CA VAL A 27 3.12 4.72 -2.44
C VAL A 27 2.49 6.08 -2.67
N ALA A 28 2.90 7.06 -1.87
CA ALA A 28 2.49 8.43 -2.05
C ALA A 28 3.68 9.37 -1.88
N GLU A 29 3.61 10.49 -2.60
CA GLU A 29 4.57 11.58 -2.55
C GLU A 29 3.83 12.84 -2.11
N ALA A 30 4.52 13.69 -1.34
CA ALA A 30 4.03 14.96 -0.83
C ALA A 30 5.21 15.86 -0.42
N GLY A 31 4.91 17.08 0.04
CA GLY A 31 5.94 18.03 0.48
C GLY A 31 6.59 17.67 1.81
N THR A 32 5.92 16.85 2.63
CA THR A 32 6.43 16.38 3.93
C THR A 32 6.22 14.87 4.11
N MET A 33 7.02 14.24 4.97
CA MET A 33 6.85 12.82 5.30
C MET A 33 5.46 12.56 5.91
N ALA A 34 4.97 13.45 6.77
CA ALA A 34 3.65 13.31 7.41
C ALA A 34 2.51 13.29 6.38
N GLU A 35 2.53 14.18 5.39
CA GLU A 35 1.55 14.22 4.30
C GLU A 35 1.66 12.98 3.38
N ALA A 36 2.88 12.59 3.01
CA ALA A 36 3.11 11.42 2.18
C ALA A 36 2.59 10.15 2.89
N ARG A 37 2.88 10.04 4.20
CA ARG A 37 2.35 8.99 5.06
C ARG A 37 0.82 8.97 5.06
N ALA A 38 0.18 10.11 5.33
CA ALA A 38 -1.29 10.21 5.36
C ALA A 38 -1.92 9.74 4.03
N ARG A 39 -1.41 10.23 2.90
CA ARG A 39 -1.88 9.84 1.56
C ARG A 39 -1.67 8.36 1.25
N ALA A 40 -0.56 7.78 1.71
CA ALA A 40 -0.32 6.34 1.53
C ALA A 40 -1.34 5.49 2.31
N TYR A 41 -1.64 5.86 3.55
CA TYR A 41 -2.67 5.17 4.34
C TYR A 41 -4.07 5.36 3.78
N GLU A 42 -4.45 6.58 3.37
CA GLU A 42 -5.73 6.81 2.67
C GLU A 42 -5.85 5.94 1.42
N GLY A 43 -4.74 5.74 0.69
CA GLY A 43 -4.71 4.85 -0.45
C GLY A 43 -4.87 3.38 -0.09
N ALA A 44 -4.28 2.94 1.02
CA ALA A 44 -4.39 1.58 1.53
C ALA A 44 -5.82 1.25 2.03
N GLU A 45 -6.49 2.21 2.68
CA GLU A 45 -7.89 2.09 3.12
C GLU A 45 -8.87 1.89 1.96
N ARG A 46 -8.55 2.35 0.74
CA ARG A 46 -9.43 2.18 -0.43
C ARG A 46 -9.41 0.77 -1.04
N ILE A 47 -8.44 -0.06 -0.67
CA ILE A 47 -8.25 -1.40 -1.22
C ILE A 47 -8.84 -2.40 -0.24
N GLU A 48 -9.80 -3.23 -0.63
CA GLU A 48 -10.42 -4.20 0.29
C GLU A 48 -10.34 -5.64 -0.24
N PHE A 49 -9.99 -6.56 0.64
CA PHE A 49 -10.00 -8.00 0.41
C PHE A 49 -9.93 -8.76 1.74
N GLU A 50 -10.38 -10.02 1.73
CA GLU A 50 -10.37 -10.86 2.91
C GLU A 50 -8.94 -11.06 3.47
N GLY A 51 -8.79 -10.89 4.78
CA GLY A 51 -7.49 -11.05 5.46
C GLY A 51 -6.49 -9.92 5.18
N LYS A 52 -6.93 -8.78 4.60
CA LYS A 52 -6.11 -7.59 4.46
C LYS A 52 -5.57 -7.12 5.82
N PHE A 53 -4.26 -6.90 5.88
CA PHE A 53 -3.60 -6.21 6.98
C PHE A 53 -2.41 -5.43 6.45
N TYR A 54 -2.04 -4.36 7.16
CA TYR A 54 -0.80 -3.64 6.97
C TYR A 54 -0.36 -3.01 8.27
N ARG A 55 0.92 -2.66 8.34
CA ARG A 55 1.49 -1.89 9.45
C ARG A 55 0.96 -0.46 9.42
N SER A 56 0.64 0.09 10.59
CA SER A 56 0.17 1.48 10.76
C SER A 56 1.26 2.47 11.19
N ASP A 57 2.51 2.02 11.29
CA ASP A 57 3.65 2.78 11.82
C ASP A 57 4.73 3.07 10.77
N ILE A 58 4.50 2.73 9.50
CA ILE A 58 5.40 3.12 8.41
C ILE A 58 5.49 4.64 8.33
N ALA A 59 6.73 5.14 8.23
CA ALA A 59 7.07 6.56 8.21
C ALA A 59 6.54 7.35 9.42
N ARG A 60 6.43 6.72 10.60
CA ARG A 60 5.98 7.41 11.83
C ARG A 60 7.00 8.44 12.33
N GLN A 61 8.29 8.23 12.04
CA GLN A 61 9.38 9.14 12.37
C GLN A 61 10.36 9.20 11.20
N GLU A 62 10.90 10.38 10.93
CA GLU A 62 12.01 10.54 10.01
C GLU A 62 13.28 9.98 10.67
N VAL A 63 14.01 9.17 9.92
CA VAL A 63 15.33 8.70 10.34
C VAL A 63 16.33 9.42 9.46
N ALA A 64 17.26 10.15 10.10
CA ALA A 64 18.35 10.80 9.38
C ALA A 64 19.15 9.72 8.63
N VAL A 65 19.40 9.96 7.35
CA VAL A 65 20.29 9.10 6.56
C VAL A 65 21.71 9.51 6.90
N ALA A 66 22.54 8.53 7.30
CA ALA A 66 23.95 8.72 7.59
C ALA A 66 24.78 8.94 6.31
#